data_AF-A0A970PIG6-F1
#
_entry.id   AF-A0A970PIG6-F1
#
_cell.length_a   1.000
_cell.length_b   1.000
_cell.length_c   1.000
_cell.angle_alpha   90.00
_cell.angle_beta   90.00
_cell.angle_gamma   90.00
#
_symmetry.space_group_name_H-M   'P 1'
#
loop_
_entity.id
_entity.type
_entity.pdbx_description
1 polymer ?
#
loop_
_entity_poly.entity_id
_entity_poly.type
_entity_poly.pdbx_seq_one_letter_code
_entity_poly.pdbx_strand_id
1 'polypeptide(L)'
;MIELVIALMISAIIILMIMFFLNNASRGFRLTNDEVNLQMEAQTILNQLSNLAMEALDMEALKMEDYPSLQGEKRFIFKYKEDEYYTIILNDSYLYQVFTDNLEEARLPSIYSKEQNLLAEYVEDLIIKPFNKSVTIDLTLSLGTDKERLRKKVKFRNER
;
A
#
# COMPACT_ATOMS: atom_id res chain seq x y z
N MET A 1 14.64 -6.19 -61.85
CA MET A 1 13.76 -5.07 -61.43
C MET A 1 12.56 -5.57 -60.64
N ILE A 2 11.72 -6.47 -61.19
CA ILE A 2 10.55 -7.03 -60.47
C ILE A 2 10.95 -7.76 -59.18
N GLU A 3 12.01 -8.58 -59.19
CA GLU A 3 12.50 -9.27 -57.98
C GLU A 3 12.93 -8.31 -56.87
N LEU A 4 13.56 -7.18 -57.21
CA LEU A 4 13.95 -6.16 -56.25
C LEU A 4 12.71 -5.52 -55.60
N VAL A 5 11.67 -5.26 -56.38
CA VAL A 5 10.40 -4.70 -55.89
C VAL A 5 9.69 -5.70 -54.97
N ILE A 6 9.69 -6.99 -55.32
CA ILE A 6 9.10 -8.05 -54.48
C ILE A 6 9.87 -8.16 -53.16
N ALA A 7 11.21 -8.16 -53.18
CA ALA A 7 12.03 -8.22 -51.98
C ALA A 7 11.81 -7.00 -51.05
N LEU A 8 11.64 -5.81 -51.62
CA LEU A 8 11.32 -4.60 -50.88
C LEU A 8 9.92 -4.67 -50.24
N MET A 9 8.92 -5.19 -50.96
CA MET A 9 7.58 -5.37 -50.40
C MET A 9 7.58 -6.37 -49.23
N ILE A 10 8.26 -7.50 -49.37
CA ILE A 10 8.37 -8.51 -48.29
C ILE A 10 9.06 -7.90 -47.07
N SER A 11 10.14 -7.14 -47.29
CA SER A 11 10.87 -6.46 -46.21
C SER A 11 10.01 -5.42 -45.50
N ALA A 12 9.22 -4.64 -46.23
CA ALA A 12 8.31 -3.65 -45.65
C ALA A 12 7.21 -4.29 -44.79
N ILE A 13 6.65 -5.43 -45.24
CA ILE A 13 5.66 -6.20 -44.47
C ILE A 13 6.29 -6.74 -43.17
N ILE A 14 7.49 -7.29 -43.25
CA ILE A 14 8.20 -7.80 -42.06
C ILE A 14 8.47 -6.68 -41.05
N ILE A 15 8.93 -5.51 -41.52
CA ILE A 15 9.20 -4.35 -40.65
C ILE A 15 7.90 -3.88 -39.98
N LEU A 16 6.80 -3.80 -40.71
CA LEU A 16 5.48 -3.44 -40.16
C LEU A 16 5.01 -4.42 -39.08
N MET A 17 5.20 -5.73 -39.31
CA MET A 17 4.86 -6.76 -38.33
C MET A 17 5.71 -6.64 -37.07
N ILE A 18 7.02 -6.37 -37.20
CA ILE A 18 7.92 -6.16 -36.07
C ILE A 18 7.51 -4.91 -35.29
N MET A 19 7.20 -3.80 -35.96
CA MET A 19 6.74 -2.58 -35.30
C MET A 19 5.42 -2.79 -34.53
N PHE A 20 4.46 -3.51 -35.14
CA PHE A 20 3.21 -3.85 -34.48
C PHE A 20 3.44 -4.73 -33.25
N PHE A 21 4.28 -5.75 -33.37
CA PHE A 21 4.64 -6.62 -32.25
C PHE A 21 5.32 -5.84 -31.12
N LEU A 22 6.31 -5.01 -31.43
CA LEU A 22 7.04 -4.21 -30.43
C LEU A 22 6.12 -3.24 -29.68
N ASN A 23 5.18 -2.59 -30.38
CA ASN A 23 4.25 -1.66 -29.74
C ASN A 23 3.31 -2.38 -28.77
N ASN A 24 2.77 -3.54 -29.17
CA ASN A 24 1.92 -4.35 -28.29
C ASN A 24 2.69 -4.96 -27.13
N ALA A 25 3.87 -5.51 -27.39
CA ALA A 25 4.74 -6.08 -26.37
C ALA A 25 5.18 -5.02 -25.34
N SER A 26 5.53 -3.81 -25.80
CA SER A 26 5.92 -2.70 -24.92
C SER A 26 4.76 -2.24 -24.02
N ARG A 27 3.55 -2.13 -24.56
CA ARG A 27 2.36 -1.79 -23.76
C ARG A 27 2.02 -2.87 -22.73
N GLY A 28 2.05 -4.15 -23.16
CA GLY A 28 1.83 -5.28 -22.27
C GLY A 28 2.88 -5.34 -21.15
N PHE A 29 4.16 -5.16 -21.49
CA PHE A 29 5.24 -5.16 -20.51
C PHE A 29 5.08 -4.05 -19.47
N ARG A 30 4.68 -2.84 -19.88
CA ARG A 30 4.44 -1.73 -18.94
C ARG A 30 3.31 -2.04 -17.96
N LEU A 31 2.16 -2.51 -18.46
CA LEU A 31 1.01 -2.85 -17.60
C LEU A 31 1.36 -3.96 -16.60
N THR A 32 2.00 -5.04 -17.06
CA THR A 32 2.44 -6.12 -16.18
C THR A 32 3.46 -5.63 -15.15
N ASN A 33 4.36 -4.73 -15.53
CA ASN A 33 5.35 -4.20 -14.60
C ASN A 33 4.71 -3.32 -13.52
N ASP A 34 3.73 -2.48 -13.89
CA ASP A 34 3.00 -1.62 -12.95
C ASP A 34 2.16 -2.46 -11.97
N GLU A 35 1.47 -3.51 -12.46
CA GLU A 35 0.72 -4.47 -11.62
C GLU A 35 1.65 -5.21 -10.64
N VAL A 36 2.78 -5.72 -11.13
CA VAL A 36 3.78 -6.42 -10.28
C VAL A 36 4.36 -5.47 -9.23
N ASN A 37 4.63 -4.22 -9.58
CA ASN A 37 5.10 -3.21 -8.62
C ASN A 37 4.06 -2.94 -7.53
N LEU A 38 2.80 -2.75 -7.90
CA LEU A 38 1.70 -2.53 -6.95
C LEU A 38 1.54 -3.72 -5.99
N GLN A 39 1.66 -4.95 -6.51
CA GLN A 39 1.64 -6.18 -5.70
C GLN A 39 2.83 -6.26 -4.72
N MET A 40 4.05 -5.94 -5.17
CA MET A 40 5.23 -5.92 -4.31
C MET A 40 5.13 -4.86 -3.21
N GLU A 41 4.62 -3.67 -3.54
CA GLU A 41 4.37 -2.60 -2.58
C GLU A 41 3.33 -3.03 -1.54
N ALA A 42 2.20 -3.60 -1.99
CA ALA A 42 1.15 -4.15 -1.12
C ALA A 42 1.71 -5.16 -0.13
N GLN A 43 2.53 -6.11 -0.60
CA GLN A 43 3.15 -7.11 0.27
C GLN A 43 4.15 -6.49 1.25
N THR A 44 4.91 -5.49 0.82
CA THR A 44 5.89 -4.79 1.65
C THR A 44 5.20 -4.06 2.81
N ILE A 45 4.17 -3.28 2.50
CA ILE A 45 3.36 -2.55 3.50
C ILE A 45 2.68 -3.52 4.44
N LEU A 46 2.03 -4.56 3.90
CA LEU A 46 1.36 -5.56 4.72
C LEU A 46 2.33 -6.26 5.67
N ASN A 47 3.55 -6.54 5.24
CA ASN A 47 4.57 -7.15 6.09
C ASN A 47 5.07 -6.17 7.17
N GLN A 48 5.28 -4.90 6.85
CA GLN A 48 5.64 -3.87 7.84
C GLN A 48 4.53 -3.73 8.90
N LEU A 49 3.26 -3.58 8.47
CA LEU A 49 2.11 -3.54 9.38
C LEU A 49 1.97 -4.83 10.19
N SER A 50 2.28 -5.99 9.60
CA SER A 50 2.25 -7.26 10.30
C SER A 50 3.30 -7.36 11.39
N ASN A 51 4.53 -6.95 11.09
CA ASN A 51 5.60 -6.94 12.09
C ASN A 51 5.24 -5.98 13.23
N LEU A 52 4.65 -4.85 12.87
CA LEU A 52 4.18 -3.84 13.81
C LEU A 52 3.10 -4.39 14.74
N ALA A 53 2.08 -5.03 14.18
CA ALA A 53 1.04 -5.70 14.94
C ALA A 53 1.57 -6.90 15.76
N MET A 54 2.64 -7.57 15.33
CA MET A 54 3.19 -8.73 16.04
C MET A 54 3.96 -8.31 17.29
N GLU A 55 4.69 -7.20 17.23
CA GLU A 55 5.52 -6.70 18.32
C GLU A 55 4.73 -5.86 19.34
N ALA A 56 3.59 -5.31 18.93
CA ALA A 56 2.69 -4.59 19.81
C ALA A 56 2.17 -5.47 20.96
N LEU A 57 1.97 -4.83 22.11
CA LEU A 57 1.25 -5.35 23.27
C LEU A 57 -0.27 -5.28 23.07
N ASP A 58 -0.72 -4.17 22.47
CA ASP A 58 -2.13 -3.89 22.24
C ASP A 58 -2.33 -2.94 21.06
N MET A 59 -3.56 -2.81 20.59
CA MET A 59 -3.94 -1.95 19.47
C MET A 59 -5.28 -1.27 19.71
N GLU A 60 -5.32 0.05 19.51
CA GLU A 60 -6.52 0.87 19.53
C GLU A 60 -6.80 1.40 18.10
N ALA A 61 -7.99 1.11 17.57
CA ALA A 61 -8.46 1.74 16.32
C ALA A 61 -9.36 2.92 16.69
N LEU A 62 -8.95 4.14 16.37
CA LEU A 62 -9.76 5.32 16.65
C LEU A 62 -10.93 5.38 15.67
N LYS A 63 -12.14 5.49 16.21
CA LYS A 63 -13.34 5.67 15.42
C LYS A 63 -13.65 7.16 15.29
N MET A 64 -14.14 7.53 14.11
CA MET A 64 -14.57 8.90 13.83
C MET A 64 -15.68 9.39 14.77
N GLU A 65 -16.51 8.49 15.29
CA GLU A 65 -17.56 8.77 16.28
C GLU A 65 -16.98 9.30 17.61
N ASP A 66 -15.84 8.74 18.03
CA ASP A 66 -15.17 9.09 19.28
C ASP A 66 -14.27 10.34 19.13
N TYR A 67 -13.82 10.61 17.89
CA TYR A 67 -12.88 11.69 17.56
C TYR A 67 -13.34 12.46 16.30
N PRO A 68 -14.32 13.37 16.43
CA PRO A 68 -14.87 14.11 15.29
C PRO A 68 -13.87 15.07 14.63
N SER A 69 -12.73 15.33 15.25
CA SER A 69 -11.61 16.10 14.69
C SER A 69 -10.81 15.35 13.61
N LEU A 70 -11.02 14.03 13.45
CA LEU A 70 -10.34 13.18 12.47
C LEU A 70 -11.14 13.04 11.15
N GLN A 71 -11.83 14.08 10.70
CA GLN A 71 -12.67 13.99 9.49
C GLN A 71 -11.85 13.54 8.28
N GLY A 72 -12.17 12.36 7.74
CA GLY A 72 -11.51 11.77 6.57
C GLY A 72 -10.26 10.95 6.87
N GLU A 73 -9.77 10.92 8.11
CA GLU A 73 -8.59 10.14 8.51
C GLU A 73 -8.99 8.85 9.24
N LYS A 74 -8.32 7.74 8.90
CA LYS A 74 -8.37 6.51 9.73
C LYS A 74 -7.09 6.39 10.52
N ARG A 75 -7.21 6.10 11.82
CA ARG A 75 -6.06 6.01 12.72
C ARG A 75 -6.05 4.71 13.51
N PHE A 76 -4.87 4.09 13.55
CA PHE A 76 -4.61 2.86 14.28
C PHE A 76 -3.38 3.04 15.16
N ILE A 77 -3.54 2.93 16.47
CA ILE A 77 -2.48 3.11 17.46
C ILE A 77 -2.06 1.72 17.95
N PHE A 78 -0.77 1.45 17.90
CA PHE A 78 -0.19 0.21 18.40
C PHE A 78 0.70 0.53 19.59
N LYS A 79 0.36 -0.04 20.74
CA LYS A 79 1.13 0.10 21.97
C LYS A 79 2.24 -0.93 21.98
N TYR A 80 3.50 -0.49 22.01
CA TYR A 80 4.68 -1.35 22.03
C TYR A 80 5.24 -1.55 23.44
N LYS A 81 5.27 -0.48 24.23
CA LYS A 81 5.64 -0.49 25.65
C LYS A 81 4.78 0.52 26.42
N GLU A 82 5.08 0.74 27.69
CA GLU A 82 4.31 1.65 28.56
C GLU A 82 4.17 3.05 27.95
N ASP A 83 5.26 3.57 27.38
CA ASP A 83 5.37 4.90 26.75
C ASP A 83 5.96 4.80 25.33
N GLU A 84 5.59 3.78 24.55
CA GLU A 84 6.01 3.66 23.15
C GLU A 84 4.81 3.29 22.28
N TYR A 85 4.43 4.19 21.39
CA TYR A 85 3.25 4.08 20.52
C TYR A 85 3.63 4.31 19.07
N TYR A 86 3.15 3.42 18.19
CA TYR A 86 3.20 3.63 16.75
C TYR A 86 1.80 3.90 16.22
N THR A 87 1.64 5.02 15.54
CA THR A 87 0.39 5.45 14.96
C THR A 87 0.45 5.28 13.44
N ILE A 88 -0.47 4.50 12.90
CA ILE A 88 -0.72 4.38 11.47
C ILE A 88 -1.89 5.29 11.10
N ILE A 89 -1.65 6.21 10.18
CA ILE A 89 -2.62 7.22 9.75
C ILE A 89 -2.85 7.04 8.26
N LEU A 90 -4.07 6.72 7.86
CA LEU A 90 -4.51 6.81 6.48
C LEU A 90 -5.23 8.15 6.30
N ASN A 91 -4.65 9.02 5.48
CA ASN A 91 -5.26 10.28 5.07
C ASN A 91 -5.27 10.31 3.54
N ASP A 92 -6.45 10.46 2.95
CA ASP A 92 -6.71 10.32 1.52
C ASP A 92 -6.14 8.99 0.96
N SER A 93 -5.08 9.06 0.16
CA SER A 93 -4.40 7.88 -0.41
C SER A 93 -2.99 7.66 0.16
N TYR A 94 -2.65 8.37 1.23
CA TYR A 94 -1.34 8.33 1.86
C TYR A 94 -1.41 7.63 3.21
N LEU A 95 -0.47 6.72 3.41
CA LEU A 95 -0.30 6.01 4.66
C LEU A 95 0.94 6.55 5.37
N TYR A 96 0.77 6.99 6.61
CA TYR A 96 1.85 7.50 7.45
C TYR A 96 2.07 6.61 8.66
N GLN A 97 3.32 6.50 9.10
CA GLN A 97 3.71 5.85 10.35
C GLN A 97 4.44 6.85 11.24
N VAL A 98 3.94 7.03 12.47
CA VAL A 98 4.44 8.01 13.43
C VAL A 98 4.75 7.33 14.74
N PHE A 99 5.92 7.60 15.30
CA PHE A 99 6.28 7.18 16.65
C PHE A 99 5.99 8.31 17.65
N THR A 100 5.34 7.98 18.77
CA THR A 100 5.16 8.88 19.90
C THR A 100 5.43 8.14 21.21
N ASP A 101 5.91 8.85 22.21
CA ASP A 101 6.06 8.34 23.58
C ASP A 101 4.80 8.57 24.43
N ASN A 102 3.91 9.45 23.98
CA ASN A 102 2.67 9.80 24.66
C ASN A 102 1.43 9.30 23.89
N LEU A 103 0.50 8.67 24.62
CA LEU A 103 -0.78 8.19 24.08
C LEU A 103 -1.70 9.33 23.64
N GLU A 104 -1.72 10.44 24.39
CA GLU A 104 -2.56 11.58 24.03
C GLU A 104 -2.06 12.23 22.74
N GLU A 105 -0.74 12.30 22.55
CA GLU A 105 -0.15 12.75 21.28
C GLU A 105 -0.48 11.80 20.12
N ALA A 106 -0.49 10.49 20.37
CA ALA A 106 -0.92 9.49 19.38
C ALA A 106 -2.37 9.70 18.92
N ARG A 107 -3.22 10.31 19.75
CA ARG A 107 -4.64 10.61 19.44
C ARG A 107 -4.86 11.97 18.77
N LEU A 108 -3.88 12.88 18.81
CA LEU A 108 -4.05 14.24 18.28
C LEU A 108 -4.12 14.27 16.73
N PRO A 109 -5.01 15.12 16.15
CA PRO A 109 -5.03 15.40 14.71
C PRO A 109 -3.73 16.03 14.20
N SER A 110 -3.20 15.45 13.12
CA SER A 110 -2.19 15.94 12.16
C SER A 110 -1.16 17.04 12.57
N ILE A 111 -0.16 16.72 13.40
CA ILE A 111 1.16 17.42 13.35
C ILE A 111 2.20 16.59 12.55
N TYR A 112 1.87 15.34 12.23
CA TYR A 112 2.85 14.32 11.84
C TYR A 112 2.69 13.79 10.41
N SER A 113 1.81 14.36 9.58
CA SER A 113 1.70 14.05 8.13
C SER A 113 2.82 14.72 7.33
N LYS A 114 4.07 14.56 7.78
CA LYS A 114 5.27 15.04 7.09
C LYS A 114 5.78 13.93 6.16
N GLU A 115 6.41 14.33 5.06
CA GLU A 115 6.99 13.40 4.07
C GLU A 115 7.93 12.35 4.70
N GLN A 116 8.69 12.73 5.73
CA GLN A 116 9.56 11.82 6.49
C GLN A 116 8.83 10.65 7.18
N ASN A 117 7.51 10.75 7.39
CA ASN A 117 6.68 9.73 8.03
C ASN A 117 5.84 8.95 7.00
N LEU A 118 5.99 9.24 5.71
CA LEU A 118 5.26 8.57 4.65
C LEU A 118 5.71 7.10 4.55
N LEU A 119 4.76 6.19 4.67
CA LEU A 119 4.97 4.75 4.57
C LEU A 119 4.61 4.24 3.17
N ALA A 120 3.50 4.75 2.61
CA ALA A 120 3.01 4.34 1.30
C ALA A 120 2.11 5.38 0.65
N GLU A 121 2.04 5.30 -0.67
CA GLU A 121 1.09 6.02 -1.51
C GLU A 121 0.03 5.06 -2.06
N TYR A 122 -1.00 5.60 -2.73
CA TYR A 122 -2.03 4.82 -3.43
C TYR A 122 -2.87 3.90 -2.54
N VAL A 123 -2.90 4.11 -1.22
CA VAL A 123 -3.69 3.30 -0.30
C VAL A 123 -5.15 3.75 -0.37
N GLU A 124 -5.98 2.97 -1.06
CA GLU A 124 -7.41 3.25 -1.21
C GLU A 124 -8.16 2.95 0.09
N ASP A 125 -7.81 1.86 0.77
CA ASP A 125 -8.42 1.50 2.05
C ASP A 125 -7.47 0.71 2.94
N LEU A 126 -7.57 0.97 4.24
CA LEU A 126 -6.90 0.20 5.28
C LEU A 126 -7.88 -0.06 6.42
N ILE A 127 -8.07 -1.33 6.72
CA ILE A 127 -8.89 -1.78 7.83
C ILE A 127 -8.03 -2.69 8.70
N ILE A 128 -7.79 -2.24 9.93
CA ILE A 128 -7.12 -3.04 10.94
C ILE A 128 -8.11 -3.33 12.06
N LYS A 129 -8.41 -4.61 12.29
CA LYS A 129 -9.39 -5.05 13.28
C LYS A 129 -8.76 -5.99 14.32
N PRO A 130 -8.78 -5.64 15.61
CA PRO A 130 -8.43 -6.59 16.66
C PRO A 130 -9.49 -7.69 16.73
N PHE A 131 -9.05 -8.92 16.96
CA PHE A 131 -9.87 -10.10 17.17
C PHE A 131 -9.18 -11.01 18.18
N ASN A 132 -9.63 -10.96 19.44
CA ASN A 132 -8.96 -11.60 20.57
C ASN A 132 -7.46 -11.25 20.58
N LYS A 133 -6.60 -12.28 20.61
CA LYS A 133 -5.14 -12.24 20.63
C LYS A 133 -4.48 -12.07 19.25
N SER A 134 -5.20 -11.42 18.33
CA SER A 134 -4.77 -11.28 16.94
C SER A 134 -5.36 -10.05 16.28
N VAL A 135 -4.67 -9.56 15.25
CA VAL A 135 -5.11 -8.44 14.42
C VAL A 135 -5.31 -8.95 13.00
N THR A 136 -6.40 -8.53 12.37
CA THR A 136 -6.60 -8.71 10.93
C THR A 136 -6.34 -7.38 10.24
N ILE A 137 -5.38 -7.39 9.32
CA ILE A 137 -5.03 -6.26 8.45
C ILE A 137 -5.60 -6.56 7.07
N ASP A 138 -6.40 -5.64 6.53
CA ASP A 138 -6.98 -5.67 5.19
C ASP A 138 -6.57 -4.37 4.49
N LEU A 139 -5.67 -4.50 3.53
CA LEU A 139 -5.03 -3.39 2.80
C LEU A 139 -5.48 -3.44 1.35
N THR A 140 -5.90 -2.29 0.83
CA THR A 140 -6.25 -2.11 -0.58
C THR A 140 -5.43 -0.96 -1.15
N LEU A 141 -4.71 -1.23 -2.24
CA LEU A 141 -3.98 -0.24 -3.02
C LEU A 141 -4.62 -0.10 -4.40
N SER A 142 -4.61 1.11 -4.96
CA SER A 142 -5.12 1.37 -6.30
C SER A 142 -4.27 2.40 -7.04
N LEU A 143 -3.76 2.00 -8.21
CA LEU A 143 -2.98 2.85 -9.11
C LEU A 143 -3.59 2.78 -10.52
N GLY A 144 -4.21 3.88 -10.96
CA GLY A 144 -4.87 3.93 -12.26
C GLY A 144 -6.07 2.98 -12.34
N THR A 145 -6.02 1.97 -13.21
CA THR A 145 -7.05 0.91 -13.31
C THR A 145 -6.75 -0.30 -12.44
N ASP A 146 -5.52 -0.40 -11.93
CA ASP A 146 -5.06 -1.57 -11.21
C ASP A 146 -5.40 -1.44 -9.73
N LYS A 147 -5.78 -2.56 -9.13
CA LYS A 147 -6.22 -2.63 -7.75
C LYS A 147 -5.73 -3.92 -7.12
N GLU A 148 -5.01 -3.78 -6.02
CA GLU A 148 -4.49 -4.91 -5.27
C GLU A 148 -5.08 -4.90 -3.86
N ARG A 149 -5.55 -6.07 -3.40
CA ARG A 149 -6.10 -6.21 -2.05
C ARG A 149 -5.49 -7.41 -1.36
N LEU A 150 -4.82 -7.13 -0.24
CA LEU A 150 -4.21 -8.15 0.59
C LEU A 150 -4.82 -8.17 1.98
N ARG A 151 -4.98 -9.38 2.52
CA ARG A 151 -5.49 -9.58 3.86
C ARG A 151 -4.61 -10.55 4.63
N LYS A 152 -4.24 -10.19 5.85
CA LYS A 152 -3.41 -11.02 6.73
C LYS A 152 -3.90 -10.96 8.17
N LYS A 153 -3.86 -12.11 8.83
CA LYS A 153 -4.13 -12.25 10.26
C LYS A 153 -2.81 -12.48 10.99
N VAL A 154 -2.55 -11.68 12.02
CA VAL A 154 -1.30 -11.67 12.79
C VAL A 154 -1.64 -11.85 14.26
N LYS A 155 -0.89 -12.70 14.98
CA LYS A 155 -1.02 -12.82 16.43
C LYS A 155 -0.04 -11.87 17.11
N PHE A 156 -0.45 -11.23 18.21
CA PHE A 156 0.49 -10.51 19.05
C PHE A 156 1.46 -11.51 19.68
N ARG A 157 2.75 -11.17 19.70
CA ARG A 157 3.81 -12.01 20.28
C ARG A 157 4.05 -11.68 21.75
N ASN A 158 3.88 -10.42 22.13
CA ASN A 158 4.31 -9.88 23.41
C ASN A 158 3.18 -9.77 24.45
N GLU A 159 2.08 -10.50 24.27
CA GLU A 159 0.97 -10.49 25.22
C GLU A 159 1.44 -10.93 26.62
N ARG A 160 1.21 -10.05 27.62
CA ARG A 160 1.30 -10.38 29.04
C ARG A 160 -0.05 -10.81 29.58
#